data_AF-A0A430KY08-F1
#
_entry.id   AF-A0A430KY08-F1
#
_cell.length_a   1.000
_cell.length_b   1.000
_cell.length_c   1.000
_cell.angle_alpha   90.00
_cell.angle_beta   90.00
_cell.angle_gamma   90.00
#
_symmetry.space_group_name_H-M   'P 1'
#
loop_
_entity.id
_entity.type
_entity.pdbx_description
1 polymer ?
#
loop_
_entity_poly.entity_id
_entity_poly.type
_entity_poly.pdbx_seq_one_letter_code
_entity_poly.pdbx_strand_id
1 'polypeptide(L)'
;VLDFSHICSDRLYVDVGKETCPLHSDLGTQVNSGSSPDAQTYLWRRCCIRHHLSQLYDGNIPKSGQNFYHESMLRDAGGMTILTPPNSRLRRGGILYGQMYSLSKEIIDAARTFPFQNPDLRHMALDHRLHHGAQNISRKPQSGKSVIDRAYIASKRRCHYGLADSKQRSFGVREEFRISWVLFRSVLAVLRSLTPEARSMKLPGPLPYLWAIRTPVFVDFAWHNINKFTTGFELIRAQGSTGLMTWEHTKMMDMFLRCLRVAVGGHDYSREGALWWSRRELPQPVGSPRVRYGLGFGRTLEQYGYCWIEPRIDWTLLRFLPDITDSVLFGNGTLRQRYLKCGGHIEHFFDLSRRADLGIEWLRRYAMEAVITDQIMSWLCHICLRQMRVDVLRSIQRDLRPGVRTAILDDHVQFCRKGLSAALINA
;
A
#
# COMPACT_ATOMS: atom_id res chain seq x y z
N VAL A 1 -40.43 -10.11 0.75
CA VAL A 1 -41.10 -8.81 0.51
C VAL A 1 -40.70 -7.90 1.65
N LEU A 2 -40.19 -6.70 1.36
CA LEU A 2 -39.87 -5.72 2.41
C LEU A 2 -41.16 -5.04 2.86
N ASP A 3 -41.41 -4.98 4.16
CA ASP A 3 -42.53 -4.22 4.72
C ASP A 3 -42.14 -2.74 4.83
N PHE A 4 -42.73 -1.92 3.95
CA PHE A 4 -42.45 -0.49 3.88
C PHE A 4 -43.16 0.33 4.97
N SER A 5 -44.06 -0.27 5.76
CA SER A 5 -44.78 0.43 6.84
C SER A 5 -43.87 0.89 7.98
N HIS A 6 -42.72 0.21 8.17
CA HIS A 6 -41.72 0.54 9.18
C HIS A 6 -40.54 1.36 8.65
N ILE A 7 -40.56 1.75 7.36
CA ILE A 7 -39.46 2.49 6.74
C ILE A 7 -39.67 4.00 6.87
N CYS A 8 -38.76 4.65 7.59
CA CYS A 8 -38.63 6.11 7.60
C CYS A 8 -38.16 6.59 6.23
N SER A 9 -39.11 7.03 5.40
CA SER A 9 -38.86 7.43 4.00
C SER A 9 -37.86 8.59 3.85
N ASP A 10 -37.72 9.43 4.87
CA ASP A 10 -36.76 10.53 4.99
C ASP A 10 -35.32 10.06 5.26
N ARG A 11 -35.14 8.80 5.69
CA ARG A 11 -33.84 8.17 5.99
C ARG A 11 -33.52 6.98 5.09
N LEU A 12 -34.39 6.69 4.11
CA LEU A 12 -34.17 5.66 3.13
C LEU A 12 -33.33 6.18 1.96
N TYR A 13 -32.27 5.45 1.63
CA TYR A 13 -31.43 5.68 0.47
C TYR A 13 -31.40 4.44 -0.41
N VAL A 14 -31.32 4.66 -1.73
CA VAL A 14 -31.28 3.62 -2.76
C VAL A 14 -30.04 3.86 -3.62
N ASP A 15 -29.34 2.79 -3.97
CA ASP A 15 -28.25 2.83 -4.93
C ASP A 15 -28.83 2.62 -6.35
N VAL A 16 -28.61 3.59 -7.23
CA VAL A 16 -28.99 3.53 -8.64
C VAL A 16 -27.72 3.57 -9.46
N GLY A 17 -27.55 2.60 -10.36
CA GLY A 17 -26.35 2.49 -11.18
C GLY A 17 -26.67 2.27 -12.65
N LYS A 18 -25.72 2.67 -13.50
CA LYS A 18 -25.66 2.25 -14.89
C LYS A 18 -24.37 1.50 -15.14
N GLU A 19 -24.45 0.50 -16.00
CA GLU A 19 -23.30 -0.22 -16.52
C GLU A 19 -23.20 0.05 -18.02
N THR A 20 -22.01 0.39 -18.49
CA THR A 20 -21.69 0.50 -19.90
C THR A 20 -20.84 -0.69 -20.28
N CYS A 21 -21.45 -1.65 -20.98
CA CYS A 21 -20.79 -2.86 -21.41
C CYS A 21 -20.22 -2.70 -22.83
N PRO A 22 -19.08 -3.33 -23.14
CA PRO A 22 -18.65 -3.50 -24.51
C PRO A 22 -19.70 -4.25 -25.31
N LEU A 23 -19.84 -3.87 -26.58
CA LEU A 23 -20.71 -4.57 -27.53
C LEU A 23 -20.15 -5.98 -27.75
N HIS A 24 -20.63 -6.95 -26.98
CA HIS A 24 -20.60 -8.34 -27.40
C HIS A 24 -21.78 -8.58 -28.32
N SER A 25 -21.51 -9.30 -29.41
CA SER A 25 -22.47 -9.81 -30.38
C SER A 25 -23.43 -10.87 -29.80
N ASP A 26 -23.84 -10.75 -28.53
CA ASP A 26 -24.63 -11.75 -27.79
C ASP A 26 -26.02 -11.23 -27.39
N LEU A 27 -26.67 -10.52 -28.30
CA LEU A 27 -28.13 -10.37 -28.32
C LEU A 27 -28.64 -10.66 -29.73
N GLY A 28 -28.70 -11.95 -30.10
CA GLY A 28 -29.68 -12.50 -31.03
C GLY A 28 -29.65 -12.12 -32.51
N THR A 29 -28.85 -11.15 -32.96
CA THR A 29 -28.71 -10.84 -34.40
C THR A 29 -27.34 -11.29 -34.90
N GLN A 30 -27.33 -12.46 -35.55
CA GLN A 30 -26.26 -12.85 -36.46
C GLN A 30 -26.10 -11.76 -37.52
N VAL A 31 -25.10 -10.91 -37.36
CA VAL A 31 -24.55 -10.14 -38.47
C VAL A 31 -23.32 -10.92 -38.93
N ASN A 32 -23.45 -11.51 -40.11
CA ASN A 32 -22.42 -12.20 -40.87
C ASN A 32 -21.24 -11.27 -41.21
N SER A 33 -20.39 -10.97 -40.23
CA SER A 33 -19.02 -10.51 -40.45
C SER A 33 -18.10 -11.44 -39.67
N GLY A 34 -17.32 -12.25 -40.38
CA GLY A 34 -16.56 -13.41 -39.91
C GLY A 34 -15.43 -13.17 -38.90
N SER A 35 -15.55 -12.20 -38.01
CA SER A 35 -14.72 -12.03 -36.82
C SER A 35 -15.61 -11.70 -35.64
N SER A 36 -15.69 -12.59 -34.65
CA SER A 36 -16.20 -12.22 -33.32
C SER A 36 -15.45 -10.96 -32.86
N PRO A 37 -16.14 -9.91 -32.37
CA PRO A 37 -15.44 -8.72 -31.89
C PRO A 37 -14.49 -9.11 -30.75
N ASP A 38 -13.21 -8.77 -30.91
CA ASP A 38 -12.18 -8.98 -29.89
C ASP A 38 -12.69 -8.46 -28.53
N ALA A 39 -12.55 -9.26 -27.47
CA ALA A 39 -12.92 -8.86 -26.12
C ALA A 39 -12.31 -7.49 -25.76
N GLN A 40 -13.12 -6.60 -25.16
CA GLN A 40 -12.71 -5.24 -24.85
C GLN A 40 -12.83 -4.92 -23.36
N THR A 41 -11.89 -4.12 -22.86
CA THR A 41 -11.93 -3.51 -21.53
C THR A 41 -12.16 -2.02 -21.69
N TYR A 42 -13.22 -1.52 -21.07
CA TYR A 42 -13.53 -0.10 -21.00
C TYR A 42 -12.96 0.51 -19.72
N LEU A 43 -12.22 1.61 -19.88
CA LEU A 43 -11.70 2.41 -18.76
C LEU A 43 -12.23 3.83 -18.87
N TRP A 44 -12.58 4.44 -17.73
CA TRP A 44 -12.97 5.86 -17.74
C TRP A 44 -11.78 6.75 -18.04
N ARG A 45 -11.99 7.77 -18.90
CA ARG A 45 -10.99 8.81 -19.13
C ARG A 45 -10.95 9.80 -17.97
N ARG A 46 -9.76 10.10 -17.45
CA ARG A 46 -9.55 11.08 -16.35
C ARG A 46 -10.15 12.45 -16.67
N CYS A 47 -9.97 12.95 -17.90
CA CYS A 47 -10.52 14.24 -18.31
C CYS A 47 -12.04 14.27 -18.29
N CYS A 48 -12.70 13.17 -18.67
CA CYS A 48 -14.15 13.06 -18.73
C CYS A 48 -14.77 12.90 -17.34
N ILE A 49 -14.13 12.13 -16.46
CA ILE A 49 -14.48 12.09 -15.03
C ILE A 49 -14.42 13.50 -14.42
N ARG A 50 -13.35 14.25 -14.70
CA ARG A 50 -13.19 15.64 -14.20
C ARG A 50 -14.23 16.58 -14.78
N HIS A 51 -14.52 16.46 -16.07
CA HIS A 51 -15.55 17.26 -16.72
C HIS A 51 -16.93 17.00 -16.12
N HIS A 52 -17.28 15.72 -15.93
CA HIS A 52 -18.52 15.33 -15.27
C HIS A 52 -18.61 15.87 -13.83
N LEU A 53 -17.52 15.79 -13.07
CA LEU A 53 -17.45 16.38 -11.72
C LEU A 53 -17.66 17.90 -11.75
N SER A 54 -17.08 18.59 -12.73
CA SER A 54 -17.28 20.02 -12.93
C SER A 54 -18.75 20.34 -13.23
N GLN A 55 -19.40 19.56 -14.09
CA GLN A 55 -20.83 19.71 -14.41
C GLN A 55 -21.72 19.48 -13.17
N LEU A 56 -21.45 18.45 -12.37
CA LEU A 56 -22.22 18.16 -11.16
C LEU A 56 -22.21 19.31 -10.14
N TYR A 57 -21.13 20.10 -10.10
CA TYR A 57 -20.94 21.18 -9.15
C TYR A 57 -20.97 22.58 -9.79
N ASP A 58 -21.40 22.70 -11.05
CA ASP A 58 -21.44 23.96 -11.78
C ASP A 58 -20.07 24.71 -11.74
N GLY A 59 -18.98 23.95 -11.86
CA GLY A 59 -17.60 24.43 -11.74
C GLY A 59 -17.07 24.61 -10.31
N ASN A 60 -17.94 24.67 -9.30
CA ASN A 60 -17.59 24.91 -7.89
C ASN A 60 -17.35 23.61 -7.11
N ILE A 61 -16.34 22.85 -7.53
CA ILE A 61 -16.02 21.55 -6.95
C ILE A 61 -15.57 21.72 -5.48
N PRO A 62 -16.12 20.94 -4.53
CA PRO A 62 -15.69 20.99 -3.13
C PRO A 62 -14.21 20.64 -2.95
N LYS A 63 -13.58 21.16 -1.89
CA LYS A 63 -12.17 20.84 -1.55
C LYS A 63 -11.97 19.40 -1.06
N SER A 64 -13.03 18.72 -0.67
CA SER A 64 -12.97 17.42 -0.01
C SER A 64 -14.18 16.54 -0.34
N GLY A 65 -13.96 15.23 -0.31
CA GLY A 65 -14.98 14.23 -0.62
C GLY A 65 -14.89 13.69 -2.04
N GLN A 66 -13.97 14.18 -2.86
CA GLN A 66 -13.77 13.74 -4.24
C GLN A 66 -12.42 13.05 -4.31
N ASN A 67 -12.42 11.72 -4.45
CA ASN A 67 -11.18 10.95 -4.55
C ASN A 67 -11.08 10.32 -5.92
N PHE A 68 -9.98 10.58 -6.60
CA PHE A 68 -9.64 9.94 -7.86
C PHE A 68 -8.69 8.77 -7.61
N TYR A 69 -8.94 7.66 -8.29
CA TYR A 69 -8.14 6.44 -8.21
C TYR A 69 -7.59 6.16 -9.58
N HIS A 70 -6.26 6.10 -9.70
CA HIS A 70 -5.61 5.77 -10.96
C HIS A 70 -5.71 4.28 -11.25
N GLU A 71 -6.12 3.92 -12.48
CA GLU A 71 -6.20 2.53 -12.91
C GLU A 71 -4.78 2.00 -13.17
N SER A 72 -4.33 1.00 -12.43
CA SER A 72 -3.07 0.29 -12.69
C SER A 72 -1.87 1.21 -12.98
N MET A 73 -1.74 2.30 -12.20
CA MET A 73 -0.67 3.31 -12.32
C MET A 73 -0.71 4.23 -13.56
N LEU A 74 -1.83 4.26 -14.29
CA LEU A 74 -2.03 5.11 -15.46
C LEU A 74 -2.59 6.49 -15.08
N ARG A 75 -2.11 7.54 -15.76
CA ARG A 75 -2.58 8.91 -15.55
C ARG A 75 -3.99 9.10 -16.06
N ASP A 76 -4.25 8.66 -17.29
CA ASP A 76 -5.45 9.05 -18.05
C ASP A 76 -6.62 8.09 -17.91
N ALA A 77 -6.46 7.01 -17.13
CA ALA A 77 -7.48 6.03 -16.81
C ALA A 77 -7.65 5.91 -15.30
N GLY A 78 -8.89 5.78 -14.83
CA GLY A 78 -9.15 5.66 -13.40
C GLY A 78 -10.60 5.55 -13.01
N GLY A 79 -10.85 5.67 -11.72
CA GLY A 79 -12.17 5.78 -11.13
C GLY A 79 -12.26 6.99 -10.20
N MET A 80 -13.47 7.27 -9.73
CA MET A 80 -13.73 8.37 -8.80
C MET A 80 -14.78 7.98 -7.78
N THR A 81 -14.63 8.50 -6.56
CA THR A 81 -15.69 8.53 -5.56
C THR A 81 -16.03 9.98 -5.24
N ILE A 82 -17.32 10.25 -5.05
CA ILE A 82 -17.86 11.56 -4.68
C ILE A 82 -18.68 11.36 -3.41
N LEU A 83 -18.30 12.05 -2.35
CA LEU A 83 -19.13 12.28 -1.18
C LEU A 83 -19.60 13.73 -1.23
N THR A 84 -20.91 13.94 -1.35
CA THR A 84 -21.48 15.30 -1.46
C THR A 84 -21.39 16.01 -0.10
N PRO A 85 -20.95 17.27 -0.01
CA PRO A 85 -20.94 17.98 1.27
C PRO A 85 -22.34 18.15 1.86
N PRO A 86 -22.51 18.14 3.20
CA PRO A 86 -23.81 18.31 3.86
C PRO A 86 -24.61 19.53 3.36
N ASN A 87 -23.92 20.64 3.12
CA ASN A 87 -24.52 21.92 2.72
C ASN A 87 -24.56 22.13 1.20
N SER A 88 -24.25 21.12 0.39
CA SER A 88 -24.24 21.23 -1.07
C SER A 88 -25.65 21.17 -1.68
N ARG A 89 -25.81 21.76 -2.88
CA ARG A 89 -27.03 21.62 -3.69
C ARG A 89 -27.37 20.15 -3.94
N LEU A 90 -26.37 19.34 -4.28
CA LEU A 90 -26.52 17.90 -4.53
C LEU A 90 -27.05 17.16 -3.30
N ARG A 91 -26.51 17.46 -2.11
CA ARG A 91 -26.99 16.84 -0.87
C ARG A 91 -28.43 17.22 -0.55
N ARG A 92 -28.78 18.50 -0.66
CA ARG A 92 -30.17 18.97 -0.49
C ARG A 92 -31.11 18.36 -1.52
N GLY A 93 -30.62 18.16 -2.75
CA GLY A 93 -31.34 17.47 -3.82
C GLY A 93 -31.44 15.95 -3.64
N GLY A 94 -30.82 15.39 -2.60
CA GLY A 94 -30.93 13.97 -2.25
C GLY A 94 -29.84 13.06 -2.82
N ILE A 95 -28.73 13.58 -3.34
CA ILE A 95 -27.56 12.77 -3.76
C ILE A 95 -26.56 12.73 -2.61
N LEU A 96 -26.31 11.54 -2.07
CA LEU A 96 -25.43 11.29 -0.92
C LEU A 96 -24.00 10.96 -1.36
N TYR A 97 -23.89 10.06 -2.34
CA TYR A 97 -22.62 9.50 -2.78
C TYR A 97 -22.69 9.16 -4.27
N GLY A 98 -21.56 9.24 -4.95
CA GLY A 98 -21.40 8.82 -6.34
C GLY A 98 -20.09 8.04 -6.53
N GLN A 99 -20.08 7.10 -7.46
CA GLN A 99 -18.89 6.31 -7.77
C GLN A 99 -18.83 5.97 -9.25
N MET A 100 -17.64 6.12 -9.84
CA MET A 100 -17.33 5.73 -11.21
C MET A 100 -16.12 4.80 -11.17
N TYR A 101 -16.23 3.63 -11.79
CA TYR A 101 -15.12 2.67 -11.79
C TYR A 101 -15.19 1.73 -13.01
N SER A 102 -14.06 1.13 -13.37
CA SER A 102 -14.02 0.05 -14.35
C SER A 102 -14.25 -1.30 -13.68
N LEU A 103 -14.90 -2.22 -14.40
CA LEU A 103 -15.11 -3.60 -13.99
C LEU A 103 -13.83 -4.44 -14.11
N SER A 104 -12.76 -3.91 -14.71
CA SER A 104 -11.42 -4.52 -14.67
C SER A 104 -10.97 -4.85 -13.23
N LYS A 105 -11.43 -4.08 -12.24
CA LYS A 105 -11.12 -4.34 -10.82
C LYS A 105 -11.64 -5.71 -10.35
N GLU A 106 -12.74 -6.20 -10.93
CA GLU A 106 -13.41 -7.46 -10.54
C GLU A 106 -12.59 -8.69 -10.94
N ILE A 107 -11.60 -8.54 -11.84
CA ILE A 107 -10.71 -9.62 -12.28
C ILE A 107 -9.98 -10.27 -11.09
N ILE A 108 -9.61 -9.47 -10.09
CA ILE A 108 -8.80 -9.91 -8.94
C ILE A 108 -9.42 -9.54 -7.58
N ASP A 109 -10.58 -8.89 -7.58
CA ASP A 109 -11.36 -8.63 -6.36
C ASP A 109 -11.98 -9.93 -5.86
N ALA A 110 -11.82 -10.20 -4.56
CA ALA A 110 -12.60 -11.21 -3.85
C ALA A 110 -13.25 -10.56 -2.63
N ALA A 111 -14.54 -10.23 -2.74
CA ALA A 111 -15.32 -9.62 -1.66
C ALA A 111 -14.65 -8.38 -1.04
N ARG A 112 -14.18 -7.45 -1.89
CA ARG A 112 -13.44 -6.21 -1.55
C ARG A 112 -12.05 -6.43 -0.97
N THR A 113 -11.50 -7.64 -1.09
CA THR A 113 -10.14 -7.97 -0.67
C THR A 113 -9.26 -8.13 -1.90
N PHE A 114 -8.38 -7.16 -2.14
CA PHE A 114 -7.45 -7.22 -3.26
C PHE A 114 -6.16 -7.97 -2.90
N PRO A 115 -5.45 -8.55 -3.89
CA PRO A 115 -4.14 -9.15 -3.68
C PRO A 115 -3.17 -8.19 -2.98
N PHE A 116 -2.25 -8.74 -2.19
CA PHE A 116 -1.21 -7.98 -1.48
C PHE A 116 -1.69 -6.93 -0.46
N GLN A 117 -2.98 -6.88 -0.12
CA GLN A 117 -3.52 -5.96 0.89
C GLN A 117 -3.32 -6.44 2.33
N ASN A 118 -2.91 -7.70 2.55
CA ASN A 118 -2.64 -8.19 3.89
C ASN A 118 -1.49 -7.38 4.51
N PRO A 119 -1.73 -6.61 5.60
CA PRO A 119 -0.70 -5.76 6.20
C PRO A 119 0.50 -6.55 6.73
N ASP A 120 0.29 -7.83 7.08
CA ASP A 120 1.34 -8.72 7.60
C ASP A 120 2.38 -9.07 6.53
N LEU A 121 2.08 -8.88 5.24
CA LEU A 121 3.06 -9.12 4.16
C LEU A 121 4.32 -8.28 4.31
N ARG A 122 4.22 -7.11 4.97
CA ARG A 122 5.40 -6.28 5.29
C ARG A 122 6.40 -6.98 6.20
N HIS A 123 5.99 -7.99 6.95
CA HIS A 123 6.92 -8.80 7.75
C HIS A 123 7.84 -9.66 6.89
N MET A 124 7.44 -9.98 5.66
CA MET A 124 8.31 -10.70 4.72
C MET A 124 9.54 -9.87 4.31
N ALA A 125 9.49 -8.54 4.47
CA ALA A 125 10.62 -7.66 4.27
C ALA A 125 11.61 -7.67 5.45
N LEU A 126 11.35 -8.44 6.52
CA LEU A 126 12.23 -8.57 7.68
C LEU A 126 13.06 -9.85 7.59
N ASP A 127 14.29 -9.78 8.10
CA ASP A 127 15.14 -10.97 8.22
C ASP A 127 14.44 -12.06 9.04
N HIS A 128 14.60 -13.33 8.65
CA HIS A 128 13.95 -14.45 9.32
C HIS A 128 14.33 -14.56 10.81
N ARG A 129 15.53 -14.10 11.17
CA ARG A 129 16.06 -14.09 12.54
C ARG A 129 15.42 -12.97 13.34
N LEU A 130 15.21 -11.81 12.72
CA LEU A 130 14.47 -10.70 13.32
C LEU A 130 12.98 -10.96 13.53
N HIS A 131 12.41 -11.96 12.86
CA HIS A 131 10.99 -12.29 12.96
C HIS A 131 10.61 -12.69 14.40
N HIS A 132 11.46 -13.43 15.12
CA HIS A 132 11.23 -13.82 16.52
C HIS A 132 11.43 -12.66 17.49
N GLY A 133 12.48 -11.85 17.31
CA GLY A 133 12.66 -10.62 18.09
C GLY A 133 11.48 -9.64 17.91
N ALA A 134 10.99 -9.47 16.68
CA ALA A 134 9.84 -8.63 16.38
C ALA A 134 8.52 -9.16 16.98
N GLN A 135 8.33 -10.47 17.09
CA GLN A 135 7.20 -11.11 17.77
C GLN A 135 7.16 -10.76 19.26
N ASN A 136 8.30 -10.75 19.94
CA ASN A 136 8.38 -10.42 21.37
C ASN A 136 8.16 -8.92 21.64
N ILE A 137 8.48 -8.06 20.66
CA ILE A 137 8.35 -6.60 20.77
C ILE A 137 6.91 -6.15 20.42
N SER A 138 6.28 -6.80 19.46
CA SER A 138 4.93 -6.50 19.02
C SER A 138 3.95 -7.34 19.86
N ARG A 139 3.32 -6.74 20.87
CA ARG A 139 2.28 -7.33 21.74
C ARG A 139 1.03 -7.91 21.02
N LYS A 140 1.05 -8.05 19.69
CA LYS A 140 0.00 -8.68 18.89
C LYS A 140 0.46 -10.06 18.41
N PRO A 141 -0.40 -11.10 18.49
CA PRO A 141 -0.11 -12.38 17.85
C PRO A 141 0.03 -12.15 16.35
N GLN A 142 1.25 -12.32 15.83
CA GLN A 142 1.52 -12.21 14.39
C GLN A 142 1.21 -13.55 13.72
N SER A 143 0.66 -13.50 12.51
CA SER A 143 0.50 -14.67 11.65
C SER A 143 1.84 -15.41 11.51
N GLY A 144 1.84 -16.73 11.68
CA GLY A 144 3.07 -17.52 11.54
C GLY A 144 3.70 -17.35 10.14
N LYS A 145 5.02 -17.46 10.02
CA LYS A 145 5.76 -17.27 8.76
C LYS A 145 5.15 -18.02 7.57
N SER A 146 4.73 -19.28 7.78
CA SER A 146 4.08 -20.09 6.73
C SER A 146 2.71 -19.55 6.28
N VAL A 147 2.00 -18.81 7.12
CA VAL A 147 0.73 -18.16 6.78
C VAL A 147 0.99 -16.95 5.89
N ILE A 148 1.99 -16.13 6.23
CA ILE A 148 2.34 -14.93 5.46
C ILE A 148 2.89 -15.32 4.08
N ASP A 149 3.76 -16.34 4.01
CA ASP A 149 4.24 -16.89 2.74
C ASP A 149 3.09 -17.42 1.87
N ARG A 150 2.16 -18.18 2.46
CA ARG A 150 0.97 -18.64 1.74
C ARG A 150 0.09 -17.48 1.28
N ALA A 151 -0.07 -16.43 2.07
CA ALA A 151 -0.85 -15.25 1.69
C ALA A 151 -0.22 -14.50 0.49
N TYR A 152 1.10 -14.39 0.45
CA TYR A 152 1.82 -13.82 -0.69
C TYR A 152 1.64 -14.66 -1.96
N ILE A 153 1.86 -15.98 -1.87
CA ILE A 153 1.69 -16.89 -3.00
C ILE A 153 0.23 -16.93 -3.47
N ALA A 154 -0.74 -16.91 -2.55
CA ALA A 154 -2.16 -16.83 -2.88
C ALA A 154 -2.50 -15.53 -3.63
N SER A 155 -1.90 -14.40 -3.23
CA SER A 155 -2.04 -13.12 -3.94
C SER A 155 -1.52 -13.22 -5.37
N LYS A 156 -0.32 -13.78 -5.58
CA LYS A 156 0.24 -14.02 -6.92
C LYS A 156 -0.65 -14.93 -7.77
N ARG A 157 -1.09 -16.06 -7.21
CA ARG A 157 -1.96 -17.02 -7.91
C ARG A 157 -3.28 -16.38 -8.32
N ARG A 158 -3.89 -15.58 -7.44
CA ARG A 158 -5.12 -14.85 -7.77
C ARG A 158 -4.91 -13.88 -8.92
N CYS A 159 -3.81 -13.11 -8.90
CA CYS A 159 -3.47 -12.25 -10.04
C CYS A 159 -3.28 -13.06 -11.31
N HIS A 160 -2.55 -14.17 -11.26
CA HIS A 160 -2.27 -15.00 -12.42
C HIS A 160 -3.51 -15.60 -13.06
N TYR A 161 -4.28 -16.37 -12.29
CA TYR A 161 -5.48 -17.03 -12.82
C TYR A 161 -6.55 -16.01 -13.19
N GLY A 162 -6.78 -15.00 -12.35
CA GLY A 162 -7.75 -13.94 -12.65
C GLY A 162 -7.45 -13.24 -13.97
N LEU A 163 -6.20 -12.81 -14.19
CA LEU A 163 -5.79 -12.16 -15.43
C LEU A 163 -5.82 -13.12 -16.63
N ALA A 164 -5.23 -14.30 -16.52
CA ALA A 164 -5.17 -15.27 -17.61
C ALA A 164 -6.57 -15.69 -18.10
N ASP A 165 -7.47 -16.01 -17.18
CA ASP A 165 -8.83 -16.46 -17.49
C ASP A 165 -9.72 -15.32 -18.03
N SER A 166 -9.27 -14.07 -17.87
CA SER A 166 -9.98 -12.88 -18.31
C SER A 166 -9.61 -12.42 -19.72
N LYS A 167 -8.59 -12.99 -20.37
CA LYS A 167 -8.10 -12.52 -21.69
C LYS A 167 -9.20 -12.43 -22.76
N GLN A 168 -10.17 -13.35 -22.72
CA GLN A 168 -11.26 -13.42 -23.69
C GLN A 168 -12.59 -12.82 -23.18
N ARG A 169 -12.57 -12.12 -22.04
CA ARG A 169 -13.76 -11.51 -21.44
C ARG A 169 -13.78 -10.02 -21.67
N SER A 170 -14.95 -9.44 -21.87
CA SER A 170 -15.10 -7.99 -21.89
C SER A 170 -15.43 -7.44 -20.52
N PHE A 171 -14.91 -6.24 -20.24
CA PHE A 171 -15.12 -5.54 -18.98
C PHE A 171 -15.64 -4.13 -19.27
N GLY A 172 -16.80 -3.82 -18.73
CA GLY A 172 -17.42 -2.51 -18.84
C GLY A 172 -16.95 -1.51 -17.78
N VAL A 173 -17.69 -0.42 -17.68
CA VAL A 173 -17.58 0.55 -16.60
C VAL A 173 -18.91 0.74 -15.89
N ARG A 174 -18.88 1.12 -14.62
CA ARG A 174 -20.06 1.48 -13.83
C ARG A 174 -20.00 2.93 -13.37
N GLU A 175 -21.18 3.52 -13.29
CA GLU A 175 -21.47 4.79 -12.61
C GLU A 175 -22.67 4.55 -11.68
N GLU A 176 -22.48 4.80 -10.39
CA GLU A 176 -23.46 4.51 -9.33
C GLU A 176 -23.66 5.75 -8.46
N PHE A 177 -24.90 6.01 -8.08
CA PHE A 177 -25.26 7.06 -7.12
C PHE A 177 -26.15 6.51 -6.01
N ARG A 178 -25.81 6.89 -4.78
CA ARG A 178 -26.69 6.71 -3.63
C ARG A 178 -27.59 7.94 -3.52
N ILE A 179 -28.90 7.72 -3.71
CA ILE A 179 -29.90 8.79 -3.69
C ILE A 179 -30.97 8.56 -2.63
N SER A 180 -31.56 9.64 -2.14
CA SER A 180 -32.70 9.58 -1.23
C SER A 180 -33.92 8.95 -1.91
N TRP A 181 -34.78 8.32 -1.13
CA TRP A 181 -36.05 7.76 -1.62
C TRP A 181 -36.94 8.81 -2.29
N VAL A 182 -36.96 10.03 -1.74
CA VAL A 182 -37.71 11.16 -2.32
C VAL A 182 -37.23 11.47 -3.73
N LEU A 183 -35.91 11.62 -3.93
CA LEU A 183 -35.34 11.85 -5.27
C LEU A 183 -35.65 10.68 -6.20
N PHE A 184 -35.51 9.43 -5.74
CA PHE A 184 -35.82 8.25 -6.53
C PHE A 184 -37.27 8.25 -7.05
N ARG A 185 -38.24 8.52 -6.16
CA ARG A 185 -39.66 8.60 -6.56
C ARG A 185 -39.93 9.71 -7.56
N SER A 186 -39.31 10.89 -7.37
CA SER A 186 -39.44 12.01 -8.31
C SER A 186 -38.88 11.69 -9.68
N VAL A 187 -37.68 11.09 -9.75
CA VAL A 187 -37.09 10.65 -11.02
C VAL A 187 -37.98 9.60 -11.69
N LEU A 188 -38.49 8.63 -10.94
CA LEU A 188 -39.38 7.60 -11.48
C LEU A 188 -40.70 8.19 -12.01
N ALA A 189 -41.26 9.18 -11.33
CA ALA A 189 -42.46 9.88 -11.79
C ALA A 189 -42.20 10.62 -13.12
N VAL A 190 -41.07 11.33 -13.23
CA VAL A 190 -40.65 11.98 -14.49
C VAL A 190 -40.47 10.94 -15.59
N LEU A 191 -39.74 9.85 -15.35
CA LEU A 191 -39.50 8.79 -16.33
C LEU A 191 -40.81 8.16 -16.83
N ARG A 192 -41.81 7.98 -15.95
CA ARG A 192 -43.13 7.45 -16.33
C ARG A 192 -43.94 8.43 -17.19
N SER A 193 -43.69 9.73 -17.06
CA SER A 193 -44.35 10.76 -17.87
C SER A 193 -43.74 10.92 -19.27
N LEU A 194 -42.53 10.41 -19.49
CA LEU A 194 -41.84 10.45 -20.78
C LEU A 194 -42.39 9.44 -21.79
N THR A 195 -42.41 9.82 -23.06
CA THR A 195 -42.75 8.90 -24.16
C THR A 195 -41.76 7.74 -24.24
N PRO A 196 -42.15 6.58 -24.78
CA PRO A 196 -41.24 5.43 -24.94
C PRO A 196 -39.92 5.79 -25.66
N GLU A 197 -39.98 6.67 -26.66
CA GLU A 197 -38.82 7.11 -27.45
C GLU A 197 -37.89 7.98 -26.60
N ALA A 198 -38.45 8.89 -25.80
CA ALA A 198 -37.68 9.71 -24.87
C ALA A 198 -37.07 8.90 -23.72
N ARG A 199 -37.65 7.75 -23.37
CA ARG A 199 -37.09 6.80 -22.40
C ARG A 199 -35.92 5.99 -22.96
N SER A 200 -35.90 5.75 -24.27
CA SER A 200 -34.87 4.95 -24.95
C SER A 200 -33.94 5.83 -25.78
N MET A 201 -33.00 6.50 -25.11
CA MET A 201 -31.98 7.29 -25.80
C MET A 201 -30.94 6.37 -26.47
N LYS A 202 -30.85 6.43 -27.80
CA LYS A 202 -29.75 5.81 -28.54
C LYS A 202 -28.51 6.69 -28.40
N LEU A 203 -27.48 6.17 -27.76
CA LEU A 203 -26.20 6.88 -27.68
C LEU A 203 -25.52 6.88 -29.05
N PRO A 204 -25.07 8.03 -29.56
CA PRO A 204 -24.39 8.10 -30.84
C PRO A 204 -22.97 7.51 -30.72
N GLY A 205 -22.65 6.56 -31.59
CA GLY A 205 -21.27 6.17 -31.92
C GLY A 205 -20.33 5.86 -30.74
N PRO A 206 -18.99 5.85 -30.98
CA PRO A 206 -18.03 5.49 -29.94
C PRO A 206 -18.11 6.47 -28.77
N LEU A 207 -18.16 5.92 -27.55
CA LEU A 207 -18.33 6.69 -26.32
C LEU A 207 -17.05 7.49 -26.02
N PRO A 208 -17.02 8.82 -26.24
CA PRO A 208 -15.79 9.60 -26.21
C PRO A 208 -15.20 9.73 -24.80
N TYR A 209 -15.99 9.38 -23.78
CA TYR A 209 -15.61 9.43 -22.37
C TYR A 209 -14.91 8.17 -21.85
N LEU A 210 -14.75 7.15 -22.71
CA LEU A 210 -14.10 5.89 -22.37
C LEU A 210 -12.87 5.62 -23.24
N TRP A 211 -11.91 4.89 -22.67
CA TRP A 211 -10.92 4.14 -23.43
C TRP A 211 -11.50 2.78 -23.74
N ALA A 212 -11.54 2.40 -25.01
CA ALA A 212 -11.84 1.04 -25.44
C ALA A 212 -10.53 0.35 -25.83
N ILE A 213 -10.11 -0.64 -25.04
CA ILE A 213 -8.82 -1.35 -25.21
C ILE A 213 -9.14 -2.83 -25.40
N ARG A 214 -8.42 -3.54 -26.26
CA ARG A 214 -8.53 -5.01 -26.32
C ARG A 214 -8.15 -5.61 -24.97
N THR A 215 -8.99 -6.48 -24.42
CA THR A 215 -8.77 -7.09 -23.11
C THR A 215 -7.42 -7.79 -23.00
N PRO A 216 -6.94 -8.58 -24.00
CA PRO A 216 -5.62 -9.19 -23.91
C PRO A 216 -4.50 -8.17 -23.67
N VAL A 217 -4.57 -6.99 -24.32
CA VAL A 217 -3.57 -5.93 -24.17
C VAL A 217 -3.60 -5.34 -22.77
N PHE A 218 -4.79 -5.04 -22.23
CA PHE A 218 -4.93 -4.49 -20.88
C PHE A 218 -4.48 -5.51 -19.81
N VAL A 219 -4.91 -6.76 -19.95
CA VAL A 219 -4.56 -7.87 -19.05
C VAL A 219 -3.05 -8.11 -19.05
N ASP A 220 -2.42 -8.16 -20.23
CA ASP A 220 -0.97 -8.33 -20.31
C ASP A 220 -0.25 -7.12 -19.70
N PHE A 221 -0.72 -5.90 -19.93
CA PHE A 221 -0.19 -4.72 -19.25
C PHE A 221 -0.27 -4.85 -17.72
N ALA A 222 -1.44 -5.20 -17.17
CA ALA A 222 -1.63 -5.37 -15.73
C ALA A 222 -0.73 -6.47 -15.16
N TRP A 223 -0.61 -7.59 -15.89
CA TRP A 223 0.27 -8.71 -15.56
C TRP A 223 1.73 -8.27 -15.45
N HIS A 224 2.27 -7.60 -16.48
CA HIS A 224 3.65 -7.10 -16.46
C HIS A 224 3.87 -6.03 -15.38
N ASN A 225 2.86 -5.18 -15.13
CA ASN A 225 2.90 -4.16 -14.10
C ASN A 225 3.00 -4.75 -12.68
N ILE A 226 2.31 -5.86 -12.42
CA ILE A 226 2.41 -6.60 -11.16
C ILE A 226 3.76 -7.33 -11.11
N ASN A 227 4.11 -8.04 -12.18
CA ASN A 227 5.29 -8.91 -12.21
C ASN A 227 6.59 -8.17 -11.96
N LYS A 228 6.80 -6.97 -12.51
CA LYS A 228 8.04 -6.23 -12.27
C LYS A 228 8.30 -5.98 -10.77
N PHE A 229 7.25 -5.80 -9.97
CA PHE A 229 7.39 -5.60 -8.53
C PHE A 229 7.49 -6.92 -7.76
N THR A 230 6.77 -7.97 -8.16
CA THR A 230 6.96 -9.30 -7.55
C THR A 230 8.36 -9.85 -7.83
N THR A 231 8.87 -9.68 -9.05
CA THR A 231 10.21 -10.09 -9.45
C THR A 231 11.27 -9.35 -8.65
N GLY A 232 11.15 -8.02 -8.52
CA GLY A 232 12.08 -7.23 -7.70
C GLY A 232 12.08 -7.65 -6.23
N PHE A 233 10.89 -7.89 -5.67
CA PHE A 233 10.76 -8.40 -4.30
C PHE A 233 11.38 -9.79 -4.12
N GLU A 234 11.08 -10.72 -5.03
CA GLU A 234 11.57 -12.10 -4.98
C GLU A 234 13.07 -12.20 -5.20
N LEU A 235 13.64 -11.37 -6.09
CA LEU A 235 15.07 -11.32 -6.34
C LEU A 235 15.84 -10.93 -5.07
N ILE A 236 15.44 -9.85 -4.40
CA ILE A 236 16.07 -9.42 -3.15
C ILE A 236 15.89 -10.47 -2.06
N ARG A 237 14.68 -11.07 -1.99
CA ARG A 237 14.41 -12.13 -1.02
C ARG A 237 15.27 -13.37 -1.25
N ALA A 238 15.50 -13.74 -2.50
CA ALA A 238 16.36 -14.86 -2.88
C ALA A 238 17.83 -14.59 -2.53
N GLN A 239 18.33 -13.37 -2.77
CA GLN A 239 19.67 -12.96 -2.33
C GLN A 239 19.81 -12.98 -0.80
N GLY A 240 18.76 -12.60 -0.07
CA GLY A 240 18.74 -12.69 1.39
C GLY A 240 18.64 -14.11 1.96
N SER A 241 18.44 -15.14 1.12
CA SER A 241 18.38 -16.53 1.61
C SER A 241 19.75 -17.15 1.86
N THR A 242 20.80 -16.59 1.28
CA THR A 242 22.20 -17.04 1.42
C THR A 242 23.01 -16.26 2.46
N GLY A 243 22.45 -15.17 3.00
CA GLY A 243 23.13 -14.26 3.92
C GLY A 243 22.15 -13.50 4.83
N LEU A 244 22.64 -12.48 5.54
CA LEU A 244 21.80 -11.65 6.41
C LEU A 244 21.09 -10.57 5.60
N MET A 245 19.79 -10.39 5.81
CA MET A 245 19.05 -9.36 5.09
C MET A 245 19.40 -7.97 5.62
N THR A 246 20.02 -7.15 4.76
CA THR A 246 20.44 -5.81 5.12
C THR A 246 19.24 -4.87 5.32
N TRP A 247 19.48 -3.75 5.98
CA TRP A 247 18.48 -2.69 6.11
C TRP A 247 18.06 -2.12 4.73
N GLU A 248 18.99 -2.04 3.79
CA GLU A 248 18.69 -1.61 2.41
C GLU A 248 17.75 -2.59 1.70
N HIS A 249 18.01 -3.89 1.81
CA HIS A 249 17.13 -4.93 1.29
C HIS A 249 15.73 -4.84 1.92
N THR A 250 15.64 -4.62 3.24
CA THR A 250 14.37 -4.42 3.95
C THR A 250 13.57 -3.24 3.38
N LYS A 251 14.22 -2.10 3.15
CA LYS A 251 13.58 -0.92 2.56
C LYS A 251 13.08 -1.20 1.15
N MET A 252 13.88 -1.86 0.33
CA MET A 252 13.51 -2.21 -1.05
C MET A 252 12.36 -3.21 -1.11
N MET A 253 12.35 -4.22 -0.24
CA MET A 253 11.23 -5.16 -0.15
C MET A 253 9.94 -4.49 0.32
N ASP A 254 9.99 -3.61 1.33
CA ASP A 254 8.83 -2.80 1.74
C ASP A 254 8.35 -1.88 0.60
N MET A 255 9.26 -1.29 -0.16
CA MET A 255 8.93 -0.52 -1.36
C MET A 255 8.17 -1.37 -2.37
N PHE A 256 8.67 -2.55 -2.75
CA PHE A 256 8.00 -3.42 -3.71
C PHE A 256 6.61 -3.87 -3.23
N LEU A 257 6.46 -4.26 -1.97
CA LEU A 257 5.17 -4.65 -1.40
C LEU A 257 4.15 -3.50 -1.41
N ARG A 258 4.60 -2.25 -1.18
CA ARG A 258 3.73 -1.07 -1.31
C ARG A 258 3.37 -0.77 -2.76
N CYS A 259 4.32 -0.90 -3.68
CA CYS A 259 4.04 -0.76 -5.12
C CYS A 259 3.06 -1.82 -5.62
N LEU A 260 3.13 -3.06 -5.13
CA LEU A 260 2.20 -4.13 -5.49
C LEU A 260 0.75 -3.79 -5.13
N ARG A 261 0.52 -3.19 -3.96
CA ARG A 261 -0.81 -2.70 -3.55
C ARG A 261 -1.40 -1.66 -4.49
N VAL A 262 -0.55 -0.95 -5.24
CA VAL A 262 -0.96 0.04 -6.23
C VAL A 262 -1.11 -0.59 -7.61
N ALA A 263 -0.20 -1.47 -8.00
CA ALA A 263 -0.20 -2.13 -9.30
C ALA A 263 -1.45 -2.99 -9.54
N VAL A 264 -1.99 -3.61 -8.48
CA VAL A 264 -3.24 -4.39 -8.52
C VAL A 264 -4.50 -3.52 -8.47
N GLY A 265 -4.38 -2.19 -8.39
CA GLY A 265 -5.51 -1.29 -8.28
C GLY A 265 -6.16 -1.26 -6.88
N GLY A 266 -7.14 -0.36 -6.71
CA GLY A 266 -7.97 -0.31 -5.50
C GLY A 266 -7.46 0.56 -4.33
N HIS A 267 -6.35 1.28 -4.48
CA HIS A 267 -5.85 2.19 -3.45
C HIS A 267 -5.59 3.61 -3.97
N ASP A 268 -6.01 4.62 -3.20
CA ASP A 268 -5.59 6.01 -3.39
C ASP A 268 -4.18 6.19 -2.84
N TYR A 269 -3.19 6.00 -3.72
CA TYR A 269 -1.78 6.15 -3.38
C TYR A 269 -1.29 7.60 -3.45
N SER A 270 -2.14 8.56 -3.86
CA SER A 270 -1.77 9.98 -3.82
C SER A 270 -1.56 10.49 -2.38
N ARG A 271 -2.18 9.79 -1.42
CA ARG A 271 -2.06 10.04 0.01
C ARG A 271 -0.86 9.35 0.65
N GLU A 272 -0.24 8.38 -0.03
CA GLU A 272 0.92 7.68 0.50
C GLU A 272 2.20 8.44 0.15
N GLY A 273 2.70 9.24 1.10
CA GLY A 273 3.89 10.07 0.88
C GLY A 273 5.13 9.30 0.41
N ALA A 274 5.27 8.03 0.80
CA ALA A 274 6.37 7.16 0.36
C ALA A 274 6.34 6.88 -1.15
N LEU A 275 5.15 6.80 -1.74
CA LEU A 275 4.97 6.55 -3.17
C LEU A 275 4.86 7.87 -3.93
N TRP A 276 4.03 8.80 -3.42
CA TRP A 276 3.62 10.00 -4.15
C TRP A 276 4.68 11.09 -4.21
N TRP A 277 5.37 11.36 -3.09
CA TRP A 277 6.26 12.52 -3.01
C TRP A 277 7.52 12.29 -3.83
N SER A 278 7.98 13.35 -4.51
CA SER A 278 9.33 13.41 -5.05
C SER A 278 10.29 13.81 -3.91
N ARG A 279 10.67 15.08 -3.81
CA ARG A 279 11.38 15.66 -2.67
C ARG A 279 10.40 16.50 -1.86
N ARG A 280 10.34 16.31 -0.55
CA ARG A 280 9.50 17.12 0.35
C ARG A 280 10.32 17.62 1.53
N GLU A 281 10.32 18.93 1.70
CA GLU A 281 10.86 19.56 2.91
C GLU A 281 9.78 19.59 3.97
N LEU A 282 10.11 19.06 5.15
CA LEU A 282 9.24 19.10 6.31
C LEU A 282 9.79 20.15 7.28
N PRO A 283 8.95 21.12 7.69
CA PRO A 283 9.37 22.11 8.67
C PRO A 283 9.72 21.41 9.99
N GLN A 284 10.80 21.85 10.61
CA GLN A 284 11.21 21.39 11.94
C GLN A 284 11.16 22.56 12.93
N PRO A 285 10.78 22.32 14.20
CA PRO A 285 10.72 23.37 15.22
C PRO A 285 12.09 24.02 15.50
N VAL A 286 13.18 23.26 15.31
CA VAL A 286 14.56 23.71 15.53
C VAL A 286 15.45 23.09 14.45
N GLY A 287 16.31 23.89 13.83
CA GLY A 287 17.28 23.46 12.81
C GLY A 287 16.76 23.51 11.37
N SER A 288 17.55 22.95 10.45
CA SER A 288 17.22 22.93 9.02
C SER A 288 16.02 22.01 8.71
N PRO A 289 15.24 22.32 7.65
CA PRO A 289 14.11 21.50 7.24
C PRO A 289 14.52 20.06 6.97
N ARG A 290 13.72 19.11 7.45
CA ARG A 290 14.01 17.69 7.19
C ARG A 290 13.54 17.35 5.78
N VAL A 291 14.48 16.96 4.93
CA VAL A 291 14.16 16.49 3.58
C VAL A 291 13.70 15.04 3.65
N ARG A 292 12.59 14.74 2.98
CA ARG A 292 12.07 13.39 2.80
C ARG A 292 11.85 13.08 1.33
N TYR A 293 11.98 11.81 1.02
CA TYR A 293 11.97 11.29 -0.33
C TYR A 293 10.96 10.15 -0.47
N GLY A 294 10.09 10.23 -1.47
CA GLY A 294 9.25 9.12 -1.93
C GLY A 294 9.73 8.61 -3.30
N LEU A 295 8.87 7.92 -4.05
CA LEU A 295 9.20 7.43 -5.41
C LEU A 295 8.93 8.45 -6.51
N GLY A 296 8.28 9.57 -6.18
CA GLY A 296 7.97 10.62 -7.14
C GLY A 296 6.77 10.33 -8.04
N PHE A 297 5.88 9.40 -7.67
CA PHE A 297 4.75 9.02 -8.51
C PHE A 297 3.86 10.20 -8.89
N GLY A 298 3.69 11.20 -8.02
CA GLY A 298 2.90 12.38 -8.37
C GLY A 298 3.50 13.19 -9.54
N ARG A 299 4.83 13.23 -9.66
CA ARG A 299 5.52 13.92 -10.75
C ARG A 299 5.58 13.05 -12.00
N THR A 300 6.03 11.80 -11.86
CA THR A 300 6.26 10.91 -13.01
C THR A 300 4.95 10.53 -13.70
N LEU A 301 3.86 10.40 -12.94
CA LEU A 301 2.54 10.18 -13.49
C LEU A 301 2.09 11.30 -14.42
N GLU A 302 2.26 12.57 -14.01
CA GLU A 302 1.91 13.71 -14.86
C GLU A 302 2.85 13.83 -16.07
N GLN A 303 4.16 13.64 -15.85
CA GLN A 303 5.18 13.81 -16.88
C GLN A 303 5.13 12.73 -17.97
N TYR A 304 4.90 11.47 -17.59
CA TYR A 304 5.03 10.32 -18.49
C TYR A 304 3.72 9.55 -18.72
N GLY A 305 2.62 9.97 -18.09
CA GLY A 305 1.35 9.24 -18.14
C GLY A 305 1.33 7.96 -17.27
N TYR A 306 2.41 7.69 -16.54
CA TYR A 306 2.60 6.46 -15.77
C TYR A 306 3.53 6.68 -14.56
N CYS A 307 3.27 5.98 -13.46
CA CYS A 307 4.09 6.07 -12.24
C CYS A 307 5.45 5.37 -12.37
N TRP A 308 6.40 6.02 -13.02
CA TRP A 308 7.81 5.62 -12.97
C TRP A 308 8.43 5.92 -11.60
N ILE A 309 9.40 5.10 -11.20
CA ILE A 309 10.22 5.36 -10.03
C ILE A 309 11.30 6.37 -10.45
N GLU A 310 11.36 7.52 -9.78
CA GLU A 310 12.45 8.49 -9.98
C GLU A 310 13.83 7.85 -9.71
N PRO A 311 14.93 8.36 -10.32
CA PRO A 311 16.26 7.78 -10.23
C PRO A 311 16.84 7.88 -8.82
N ARG A 312 16.46 6.93 -7.97
CA ARG A 312 16.69 6.90 -6.52
C ARG A 312 17.32 5.59 -6.05
N ILE A 313 17.46 4.65 -6.97
CA ILE A 313 17.82 3.26 -6.71
C ILE A 313 19.03 2.94 -7.56
N ASP A 314 20.04 2.37 -6.92
CA ASP A 314 21.09 1.62 -7.59
C ASP A 314 20.52 0.22 -7.86
N TRP A 315 20.13 -0.04 -9.11
CA TRP A 315 19.53 -1.31 -9.51
C TRP A 315 20.54 -2.46 -9.57
N THR A 316 21.83 -2.15 -9.68
CA THR A 316 22.91 -3.14 -9.65
C THR A 316 23.11 -3.67 -8.24
N LEU A 317 23.10 -2.77 -7.25
CA LEU A 317 23.27 -3.09 -5.84
C LEU A 317 21.95 -3.30 -5.08
N LEU A 318 20.81 -3.16 -5.77
CA LEU A 318 19.46 -3.29 -5.24
C LEU A 318 19.26 -2.53 -3.92
N ARG A 319 19.66 -1.25 -3.90
CA ARG A 319 19.57 -0.37 -2.74
C ARG A 319 19.22 1.07 -3.14
N PHE A 320 18.73 1.85 -2.19
CA PHE A 320 18.57 3.29 -2.42
C PHE A 320 19.94 3.96 -2.54
N LEU A 321 20.00 5.05 -3.32
CA LEU A 321 21.23 5.83 -3.47
C LEU A 321 21.72 6.32 -2.09
N PRO A 322 23.06 6.26 -1.82
CA PRO A 322 23.61 6.57 -0.50
C PRO A 322 23.14 7.90 0.08
N ASP A 323 23.10 8.95 -0.75
CA ASP A 323 22.83 10.33 -0.34
C ASP A 323 21.38 10.56 0.14
N ILE A 324 20.46 9.65 -0.17
CA ILE A 324 19.04 9.78 0.15
C ILE A 324 18.54 8.69 1.09
N THR A 325 19.37 7.68 1.38
CA THR A 325 18.95 6.41 1.96
C THR A 325 18.32 6.53 3.34
N ASP A 326 18.71 7.53 4.14
CA ASP A 326 18.13 7.82 5.46
C ASP A 326 16.89 8.72 5.40
N SER A 327 16.70 9.35 4.25
CA SER A 327 15.63 10.32 3.99
C SER A 327 14.43 9.70 3.27
N VAL A 328 14.54 8.47 2.78
CA VAL A 328 13.39 7.74 2.22
C VAL A 328 12.37 7.33 3.30
N LEU A 329 11.16 7.01 2.84
CA LEU A 329 10.00 6.69 3.67
C LEU A 329 9.69 5.18 3.75
N PHE A 330 10.57 4.36 3.19
CA PHE A 330 10.47 2.90 3.21
C PHE A 330 11.17 2.28 4.43
N GLY A 331 10.71 1.10 4.81
CA GLY A 331 11.11 0.37 6.00
C GLY A 331 10.03 0.38 7.08
N ASN A 332 10.12 -0.57 8.01
CA ASN A 332 9.18 -0.68 9.13
C ASN A 332 9.39 0.49 10.11
N GLY A 333 8.39 1.36 10.29
CA GLY A 333 8.48 2.54 11.17
C GLY A 333 8.88 2.20 12.61
N THR A 334 8.46 1.03 13.11
CA THR A 334 8.84 0.52 14.44
C THR A 334 10.31 0.12 14.50
N LEU A 335 10.82 -0.53 13.44
CA LEU A 335 12.26 -0.86 13.35
C LEU A 335 13.11 0.37 13.10
N ARG A 336 12.64 1.34 12.32
CA ARG A 336 13.34 2.60 12.08
C ARG A 336 13.45 3.46 13.34
N GLN A 337 12.38 3.59 14.12
CA GLN A 337 12.43 4.29 15.41
C GLN A 337 13.43 3.65 16.38
N ARG A 338 13.56 2.31 16.36
CA ARG A 338 14.57 1.61 17.16
C ARG A 338 15.99 1.68 16.57
N TYR A 339 16.16 1.57 15.24
CA TYR A 339 17.43 1.79 14.54
C TYR A 339 18.01 3.19 14.84
N LEU A 340 17.16 4.22 14.80
CA LEU A 340 17.53 5.57 15.17
C LEU A 340 17.83 5.72 16.67
N LYS A 341 17.09 5.03 17.57
CA LYS A 341 17.43 4.93 19.00
C LYS A 341 18.77 4.22 19.26
N CYS A 342 19.22 3.37 18.33
CA CYS A 342 20.51 2.70 18.38
C CYS A 342 21.67 3.48 17.75
N GLY A 343 21.46 4.75 17.36
CA GLY A 343 22.53 5.62 16.86
C GLY A 343 22.94 5.34 15.42
N GLY A 344 22.12 4.63 14.62
CA GLY A 344 22.41 4.39 13.21
C GLY A 344 23.46 3.30 12.92
N HIS A 345 24.08 2.71 13.95
CA HIS A 345 25.01 1.61 13.78
C HIS A 345 24.27 0.28 13.57
N ILE A 346 24.21 -0.16 12.31
CA ILE A 346 23.59 -1.43 11.88
C ILE A 346 24.22 -2.63 12.60
N GLU A 347 25.52 -2.61 12.85
CA GLU A 347 26.21 -3.73 13.49
C GLU A 347 25.65 -4.04 14.89
N HIS A 348 25.37 -3.03 15.72
CA HIS A 348 24.92 -3.29 17.11
C HIS A 348 23.47 -3.76 17.24
N PHE A 349 22.57 -3.34 16.34
CA PHE A 349 21.15 -3.74 16.40
C PHE A 349 20.94 -5.19 15.97
N PHE A 350 21.63 -5.62 14.92
CA PHE A 350 21.48 -6.96 14.36
C PHE A 350 22.38 -7.98 15.05
N ASP A 351 23.54 -7.59 15.58
CA ASP A 351 24.48 -8.50 16.24
C ASP A 351 23.94 -9.04 17.57
N LEU A 352 23.31 -8.20 18.40
CA LEU A 352 22.77 -8.64 19.70
C LEU A 352 21.57 -9.58 19.58
N SER A 353 20.55 -9.23 18.76
CA SER A 353 19.43 -10.14 18.50
C SER A 353 19.90 -11.42 17.79
N ARG A 354 20.84 -11.33 16.85
CA ARG A 354 21.44 -12.50 16.19
C ARG A 354 22.15 -13.41 17.19
N ARG A 355 22.97 -12.87 18.08
CA ARG A 355 23.68 -13.65 19.11
C ARG A 355 22.68 -14.30 20.07
N ALA A 356 21.63 -13.58 20.46
CA ALA A 356 20.56 -14.13 21.29
C ALA A 356 19.80 -15.28 20.59
N ASP A 357 19.43 -15.10 19.32
CA ASP A 357 18.74 -16.13 18.54
C ASP A 357 19.63 -17.36 18.30
N LEU A 358 20.92 -17.17 18.02
CA LEU A 358 21.91 -18.25 17.92
C LEU A 358 22.04 -19.02 19.23
N GLY A 359 22.07 -18.31 20.37
CA GLY A 359 22.10 -18.96 21.67
C GLY A 359 20.84 -19.79 21.93
N ILE A 360 19.65 -19.28 21.58
CA ILE A 360 18.39 -20.04 21.70
C ILE A 360 18.38 -21.26 20.77
N GLU A 361 18.88 -21.13 19.54
CA GLU A 361 19.01 -22.25 18.60
C GLU A 361 19.96 -23.32 19.13
N TRP A 362 21.13 -22.92 19.66
CA TRP A 362 22.09 -23.83 20.27
C TRP A 362 21.54 -24.51 21.53
N LEU A 363 20.79 -23.81 22.37
CA LEU A 363 20.12 -24.42 23.53
C LEU A 363 19.13 -25.52 23.10
N ARG A 364 18.42 -25.33 21.98
CA ARG A 364 17.52 -26.37 21.44
C ARG A 364 18.30 -27.54 20.84
N ARG A 365 19.43 -27.27 20.21
CA ARG A 365 20.25 -28.29 19.51
C ARG A 365 21.07 -29.15 20.47
N TYR A 366 21.57 -28.57 21.55
CA TYR A 366 22.47 -29.20 22.52
C TYR A 366 21.81 -29.37 23.89
N ALA A 367 20.48 -29.47 23.94
CA ALA A 367 19.68 -29.50 25.17
C ALA A 367 20.08 -30.59 26.18
N MET A 368 20.71 -31.67 25.70
CA MET A 368 21.13 -32.82 26.52
C MET A 368 22.57 -32.70 27.04
N GLU A 369 23.32 -31.66 26.63
CA GLU A 369 24.71 -31.47 27.04
C GLU A 369 24.83 -30.31 28.05
N ALA A 370 24.90 -30.65 29.34
CA ALA A 370 24.88 -29.69 30.44
C ALA A 370 26.01 -28.64 30.36
N VAL A 371 27.23 -29.07 30.02
CA VAL A 371 28.40 -28.17 29.92
C VAL A 371 28.24 -27.15 28.80
N ILE A 372 27.73 -27.58 27.64
CA ILE A 372 27.47 -26.70 26.50
C ILE A 372 26.32 -25.75 26.82
N THR A 373 25.26 -26.26 27.45
CA THR A 373 24.09 -25.48 27.86
C THR A 373 24.47 -24.36 28.83
N ASP A 374 25.29 -24.64 29.84
CA ASP A 374 25.78 -23.65 30.80
C ASP A 374 26.64 -22.57 30.15
N GLN A 375 27.51 -22.94 29.19
CA GLN A 375 28.31 -21.98 28.44
C GLN A 375 27.43 -21.06 27.57
N ILE A 376 26.42 -21.62 26.91
CA ILE A 376 25.48 -20.82 26.11
C ILE A 376 24.68 -19.88 27.01
N MET A 377 24.20 -20.35 28.17
CA MET A 377 23.48 -19.51 29.14
C MET A 377 24.35 -18.39 29.69
N SER A 378 25.60 -18.67 30.05
CA SER A 378 26.57 -17.66 30.50
C SER A 378 26.83 -16.60 29.42
N TRP A 379 26.99 -17.04 28.17
CA TRP A 379 27.16 -16.14 27.02
C TRP A 379 25.93 -15.27 26.77
N LEU A 380 24.71 -15.84 26.83
CA LEU A 380 23.45 -15.10 26.73
C LEU A 380 23.30 -14.07 27.86
N CYS A 381 23.64 -14.44 29.10
CA CYS A 381 23.68 -13.51 30.23
C CYS A 381 24.65 -12.35 29.98
N HIS A 382 25.85 -12.63 29.47
CA HIS A 382 26.83 -11.59 29.14
C HIS A 382 26.31 -10.62 28.07
N ILE A 383 25.63 -11.13 27.04
CA ILE A 383 24.98 -10.32 25.99
C ILE A 383 23.91 -9.41 26.60
N CYS A 384 23.03 -9.94 27.45
CA CYS A 384 21.99 -9.18 28.14
C CYS A 384 22.58 -8.07 29.04
N LEU A 385 23.64 -8.39 29.78
CA LEU A 385 24.33 -7.41 30.64
C LEU A 385 24.98 -6.29 29.82
N ARG A 386 25.60 -6.61 28.68
CA ARG A 386 26.12 -5.57 27.76
C ARG A 386 25.03 -4.65 27.24
N GLN A 387 23.88 -5.20 26.85
CA GLN A 387 22.75 -4.40 26.37
C GLN A 387 22.18 -3.50 27.48
N MET A 388 21.99 -4.06 28.68
CA MET A 388 21.53 -3.31 29.86
C MET A 388 22.44 -2.10 30.12
N ARG A 389 23.76 -2.27 30.00
CA ARG A 389 24.72 -1.18 30.19
C ARG A 389 24.52 -0.05 29.20
N VAL A 390 24.43 -0.39 27.91
CA VAL A 390 24.18 0.60 26.84
C VAL A 390 22.87 1.34 27.08
N ASP A 391 21.81 0.64 27.46
CA ASP A 391 20.48 1.22 27.69
C ASP A 391 20.48 2.18 28.90
N VAL A 392 21.11 1.79 30.01
CA VAL A 392 21.24 2.65 31.20
C VAL A 392 22.07 3.89 30.88
N LEU A 393 23.25 3.75 30.25
CA LEU A 393 24.11 4.89 29.90
C LEU A 393 23.42 5.86 28.92
N ARG A 394 22.64 5.35 27.97
CA ARG A 394 21.84 6.22 27.09
C ARG A 394 20.73 6.94 27.85
N SER A 395 20.07 6.28 28.81
CA SER A 395 19.00 6.91 29.58
C SER A 395 19.48 8.10 30.42
N ILE A 396 20.73 8.04 30.89
CA ILE A 396 21.39 9.10 31.68
C ILE A 396 22.41 9.90 30.86
N GLN A 397 22.35 9.86 29.52
CA GLN A 397 23.38 10.44 28.65
C GLN A 397 23.62 11.94 28.91
N ARG A 398 22.58 12.66 29.35
CA ARG A 398 22.66 14.08 29.71
C ARG A 398 23.49 14.35 30.96
N ASP A 399 23.60 13.36 31.83
CA ASP A 399 24.31 13.43 33.10
C ASP A 399 25.73 12.85 32.99
N LEU A 400 26.08 12.22 31.87
CA LEU A 400 27.41 11.68 31.60
C LEU A 400 28.40 12.77 31.19
N ARG A 401 29.67 12.61 31.55
CA ARG A 401 30.78 13.46 31.11
C ARG A 401 30.98 13.38 29.58
N PRO A 402 31.41 14.47 28.91
CA PRO A 402 31.48 14.54 27.45
C PRO A 402 32.28 13.40 26.77
N GLY A 403 33.45 13.04 27.30
CA GLY A 403 34.28 11.96 26.74
C GLY A 403 33.67 10.56 26.89
N VAL A 404 32.77 10.37 27.86
CA VAL A 404 32.04 9.10 28.04
C VAL A 404 30.87 9.01 27.07
N ARG A 405 30.24 10.15 26.73
CA ARG A 405 29.11 10.19 25.78
C ARG A 405 29.46 9.66 24.40
N THR A 406 30.69 9.86 23.97
CA THR A 406 31.21 9.40 22.68
C THR A 406 31.64 7.93 22.68
N ALA A 407 31.86 7.34 23.87
CA ALA A 407 32.38 5.98 24.05
C ALA A 407 31.39 5.04 24.77
N ILE A 408 30.09 5.35 24.75
CA ILE A 408 29.03 4.56 25.41
C ILE A 408 29.03 3.09 24.97
N LEU A 409 29.50 2.80 23.76
CA LEU A 409 29.53 1.47 23.17
C LEU A 409 30.78 0.65 23.56
N ASP A 410 31.82 1.28 24.09
CA ASP A 410 33.15 0.67 24.20
C ASP A 410 33.39 -0.04 25.55
N ASP A 411 32.34 -0.34 26.31
CA ASP A 411 32.35 -1.07 27.59
C ASP A 411 33.29 -0.47 28.68
N HIS A 412 33.80 0.75 28.46
CA HIS A 412 34.79 1.41 29.31
C HIS A 412 34.25 1.88 30.66
N VAL A 413 32.94 2.06 30.81
CA VAL A 413 32.33 2.49 32.07
C VAL A 413 32.01 1.27 32.92
N GLN A 414 32.72 1.08 34.04
CA GLN A 414 32.40 0.02 34.99
C GLN A 414 31.04 0.27 35.67
N PHE A 415 30.13 -0.70 35.59
CA PHE A 415 28.82 -0.67 36.24
C PHE A 415 28.92 -1.03 37.74
N CYS A 416 29.67 -0.22 38.47
CA CYS A 416 29.79 -0.24 39.92
C CYS A 416 29.72 1.19 40.44
N ARG A 417 29.50 1.38 41.76
CA ARG A 417 29.39 2.72 42.36
C ARG A 417 30.55 3.63 41.97
N LYS A 418 31.79 3.13 42.07
CA LYS A 418 33.01 3.86 41.73
C LYS A 418 33.06 4.26 40.24
N GLY A 419 32.71 3.35 39.34
CA GLY A 419 32.73 3.59 37.89
C GLY A 419 31.65 4.55 37.41
N LEU A 420 30.42 4.44 37.94
CA LEU A 420 29.33 5.36 37.63
C LEU A 420 29.58 6.76 38.18
N SER A 421 30.08 6.88 39.42
CA SER A 421 30.49 8.18 39.99
C SER A 421 31.59 8.86 39.17
N ALA A 422 32.51 8.10 38.58
CA ALA A 422 33.54 8.65 37.70
C ALA A 422 33.00 9.11 36.33
N ALA A 423 31.88 8.52 35.87
CA ALA A 423 31.28 8.80 34.57
C ALA A 423 30.26 9.96 34.58
N LEU A 424 29.68 10.28 35.73
CA LEU A 424 28.67 11.32 35.91
C LEU A 424 29.28 12.72 36.10
N ILE A 425 28.54 13.75 35.69
CA ILE A 425 28.89 15.17 35.85
C ILE A 425 28.74 15.61 37.30
N ASN A 426 27.71 15.11 37.99
CA ASN A 426 27.46 15.32 39.42
C ASN A 426 27.27 13.94 40.07
N ALA A 427 28.24 13.52 40.88
CA ALA A 427 28.28 12.19 41.49
C ALA A 427 28.23 12.25 43.02
#